data_AF-A0A836T6M2-F1
#
_entry.id   AF-A0A836T6M2-F1
#
_cell.length_a   1.000
_cell.length_b   1.000
_cell.length_c   1.000
_cell.angle_alpha   90.00
_cell.angle_beta   90.00
_cell.angle_gamma   90.00
#
_symmetry.space_group_name_H-M   'P 1'
#
loop_
_entity.id
_entity.type
_entity.pdbx_description
1 polymer ?
#
loop_
_entity_poly.entity_id
_entity_poly.type
_entity_poly.pdbx_seq_one_letter_code
_entity_poly.pdbx_strand_id
1 'polypeptide(L)'
;MKNFYLEKSLGIDIREKSVCLTLLGKTLYQVDVLASEHIVVQSIIKSDKKAESLFLEKVNRFIIEHDAWAENVIVSIPRSNITVQSFKLPSPDRKSV
;
A
#
# COMPACT_ATOMS: atom_id res chain seq x y z
N MET A 1 21.94 10.15 15.09
CA MET A 1 20.77 9.84 15.94
C MET A 1 19.83 8.97 15.13
N LYS A 2 19.29 7.88 15.69
CA LYS A 2 18.21 7.13 15.02
C LYS A 2 16.95 8.01 15.05
N ASN A 3 16.29 8.17 13.91
CA ASN A 3 14.99 8.85 13.86
C ASN A 3 13.97 8.05 14.65
N PHE A 4 13.16 8.73 15.46
CA PHE A 4 12.03 8.13 16.18
C PHE A 4 10.78 8.30 15.32
N TYR A 5 10.18 7.18 14.92
CA TYR A 5 8.96 7.15 14.12
C TYR A 5 7.77 6.92 15.04
N LEU A 6 6.78 7.81 14.94
CA LEU A 6 5.51 7.70 15.66
C LEU A 6 4.64 6.56 15.09
N GLU A 7 4.77 6.33 13.79
CA GLU A 7 3.97 5.37 13.05
C GLU A 7 4.78 4.81 11.88
N LYS A 8 4.58 3.53 11.58
CA LYS A 8 5.03 2.90 10.33
C LYS A 8 3.81 2.53 9.50
N SER A 9 3.88 2.69 8.18
CA SER A 9 2.83 2.28 7.25
C SER A 9 3.44 1.52 6.08
N LEU A 10 2.77 0.45 5.63
CA LEU A 10 3.16 -0.29 4.44
C LEU A 10 2.35 0.19 3.23
N GLY A 11 3.03 0.80 2.27
CA GLY A 11 2.48 1.15 0.96
C GLY A 11 2.65 0.00 -0.04
N ILE A 12 1.58 -0.34 -0.73
CA ILE A 12 1.55 -1.31 -1.82
C ILE A 12 1.01 -0.60 -3.06
N ASP A 13 1.86 -0.34 -4.04
CA ASP A 13 1.47 0.27 -5.31
C ASP A 13 1.41 -0.79 -6.40
N ILE A 14 0.20 -1.16 -6.81
CA ILE A 14 -0.05 -2.19 -7.82
C ILE A 14 -0.11 -1.53 -9.20
N ARG A 15 0.73 -1.99 -10.12
CA ARG A 15 0.80 -1.54 -11.53
C ARG A 15 0.61 -2.73 -12.46
N GLU A 16 0.41 -2.45 -13.75
CA GLU A 16 0.15 -3.49 -14.76
C GLU A 16 1.23 -4.58 -14.83
N LYS A 17 2.50 -4.23 -14.58
CA LYS A 17 3.65 -5.12 -14.74
C LYS A 17 4.55 -5.20 -13.50
N SER A 18 4.14 -4.58 -12.40
CA SER A 18 4.92 -4.58 -11.17
C SER A 18 4.10 -4.21 -9.95
N VAL A 19 4.61 -4.59 -8.80
CA VAL A 19 4.14 -4.14 -7.49
C VAL A 19 5.32 -3.48 -6.78
N CYS A 20 5.11 -2.28 -6.26
CA CYS A 20 6.09 -1.62 -5.40
C CYS A 20 5.64 -1.72 -3.95
N LEU A 21 6.51 -2.25 -3.09
CA LEU A 21 6.38 -2.20 -1.64
C LEU A 21 7.17 -1.01 -1.13
N THR A 22 6.60 -0.23 -0.22
CA THR A 22 7.27 0.91 0.41
C THR A 22 6.94 0.94 1.88
N LEU A 23 7.95 0.88 2.74
CA LEU A 23 7.78 1.11 4.17
C LEU A 23 7.98 2.60 4.44
N LEU A 24 6.95 3.23 4.99
CA LEU A 24 6.94 4.64 5.35
C LEU A 24 7.04 4.79 6.86
N GLY A 25 7.87 5.72 7.32
CA GLY A 25 8.00 6.10 8.72
C GLY A 25 7.54 7.53 8.91
N LYS A 26 6.53 7.74 9.74
CA LYS A 26 6.01 9.08 10.04
C LYS A 26 6.64 9.61 11.31
N THR A 27 7.16 10.81 11.24
CA THR A 27 7.54 11.63 12.40
C THR A 27 6.46 12.70 12.62
N LEU A 28 6.68 13.60 13.59
CA LEU A 28 5.76 14.71 13.82
C LEU A 28 5.67 15.68 12.63
N TYR A 29 6.74 15.80 11.84
CA TYR A 29 6.87 16.86 10.82
C TYR A 29 7.05 16.35 9.39
N GLN A 30 7.40 15.07 9.22
CA GLN A 30 7.70 14.49 7.91
C GLN A 30 7.37 13.00 7.83
N VAL A 31 7.30 12.50 6.61
CA VAL A 31 7.24 11.07 6.29
C VAL A 31 8.51 10.70 5.54
N ASP A 32 9.21 9.69 6.06
CA ASP A 32 10.45 9.17 5.50
C ASP A 32 10.18 7.82 4.82
N VAL A 33 10.88 7.54 3.72
CA VAL A 33 10.90 6.21 3.11
C VAL A 33 11.97 5.38 3.82
N LEU A 34 11.55 4.35 4.54
CA LEU A 34 12.45 3.49 5.33
C LEU A 34 12.99 2.34 4.50
N ALA A 35 12.18 1.81 3.59
CA ALA A 35 12.55 0.74 2.67
C ALA A 35 11.64 0.76 1.44
N SER A 36 12.13 0.23 0.33
CA SER A 36 11.32 0.02 -0.87
C SER A 36 11.81 -1.18 -1.65
N GLU A 37 10.88 -1.98 -2.17
CA GLU A 37 11.18 -3.09 -3.07
C GLU A 37 10.26 -3.03 -4.29
N HIS A 38 10.86 -3.16 -5.47
CA HIS A 38 10.14 -3.20 -6.73
C HIS A 38 10.10 -4.63 -7.27
N ILE A 39 8.90 -5.22 -7.29
CA ILE A 39 8.67 -6.60 -7.72
C ILE A 39 8.07 -6.57 -9.12
N VAL A 40 8.84 -7.02 -10.11
CA VAL A 40 8.32 -7.21 -11.48
C VAL A 40 7.35 -8.38 -11.49
N VAL A 41 6.14 -8.14 -11.98
CA VAL A 41 5.09 -9.13 -12.14
C VAL A 41 4.99 -9.46 -13.63
N GLN A 42 5.28 -10.71 -13.99
CA GLN A 42 5.07 -11.16 -15.36
C GLN A 42 3.58 -11.28 -15.64
N SER A 43 3.16 -11.07 -16.90
CA SER A 43 1.77 -11.24 -17.34
C SER A 43 1.27 -12.60 -16.88
N ILE A 44 0.35 -12.59 -15.93
CA ILE A 44 -0.16 -13.80 -15.30
C ILE A 44 -0.96 -14.56 -16.35
N ILE A 45 -0.32 -15.54 -17.00
CA ILE A 45 -1.08 -16.65 -17.56
C ILE A 45 -1.76 -17.27 -16.35
N LYS A 46 -3.11 -17.19 -16.32
CA LYS A 46 -3.92 -17.68 -15.20
C LYS A 46 -3.36 -19.03 -14.72
N SER A 47 -3.07 -19.15 -13.41
CA SER A 47 -2.61 -20.36 -12.71
C SER A 47 -1.09 -20.70 -12.66
N ASP A 48 -0.17 -19.75 -12.87
CA ASP A 48 1.25 -19.99 -12.54
C ASP A 48 1.53 -19.94 -11.02
N LYS A 49 1.36 -21.08 -10.35
CA LYS A 49 1.64 -21.24 -8.92
C LYS A 49 3.08 -20.93 -8.51
N LYS A 50 4.05 -21.12 -9.43
CA LYS A 50 5.46 -20.88 -9.13
C LYS A 50 5.72 -19.37 -9.08
N ALA A 51 5.17 -18.62 -10.02
CA ALA A 51 5.24 -17.16 -10.01
C ALA A 51 4.57 -16.56 -8.77
N GLU A 52 3.41 -17.08 -8.38
CA GLU A 52 2.70 -16.68 -7.16
C GLU A 52 3.53 -16.95 -5.90
N SER A 53 4.09 -18.15 -5.76
CA SER A 53 4.95 -18.50 -4.62
C SER A 53 6.18 -17.59 -4.53
N LEU A 54 6.86 -17.33 -5.66
CA LEU A 54 8.01 -16.43 -5.71
C LEU A 54 7.63 -14.98 -5.34
N PHE A 55 6.45 -14.53 -5.74
CA PHE A 55 5.94 -13.21 -5.36
C PHE A 55 5.73 -13.12 -3.84
N LEU A 56 5.06 -14.12 -3.25
CA LEU A 56 4.82 -14.18 -1.80
C LEU A 56 6.12 -14.26 -1.01
N GLU A 57 7.11 -15.01 -1.49
CA GLU A 57 8.43 -15.09 -0.86
C GLU A 57 9.12 -13.72 -0.79
N LYS A 58 9.08 -12.95 -1.88
CA LYS A 58 9.64 -11.58 -1.91
C LYS A 58 8.93 -10.65 -0.93
N VAL A 59 7.60 -10.68 -0.91
CA VAL A 59 6.80 -9.88 0.04
C VAL A 59 7.14 -10.26 1.48
N ASN A 60 7.18 -11.55 1.80
CA ASN A 60 7.51 -12.01 3.16
C ASN A 60 8.92 -11.60 3.58
N ARG A 61 9.89 -11.72 2.66
CA ARG A 61 11.26 -11.28 2.90
C ARG A 61 11.31 -9.78 3.22
N PHE A 62 10.64 -8.94 2.43
CA PHE A 62 10.54 -7.50 2.70
C PHE A 62 9.99 -7.21 4.10
N ILE A 63 8.92 -7.90 4.50
CA ILE A 63 8.28 -7.70 5.80
C ILE A 63 9.21 -8.06 6.95
N ILE A 64 9.90 -9.19 6.84
CA ILE A 64 10.82 -9.69 7.88
C ILE A 64 12.08 -8.82 7.96
N GLU A 65 12.72 -8.53 6.83
CA GLU A 65 14.00 -7.80 6.78
C GLU A 65 13.87 -6.36 7.30
N HIS A 66 12.72 -5.72 7.07
CA HIS A 66 12.50 -4.33 7.45
C HIS A 66 11.63 -4.14 8.69
N ASP A 67 11.23 -5.22 9.36
CA ASP A 67 10.26 -5.17 10.47
C ASP A 67 9.04 -4.31 10.06
N ALA A 68 8.49 -4.66 8.89
CA ALA A 68 7.41 -3.92 8.23
C ALA A 68 6.02 -4.44 8.63
N TRP A 69 5.89 -5.01 9.83
CA TRP A 69 4.61 -5.35 10.46
C TRP A 69 3.86 -4.07 10.86
N ALA A 70 3.44 -3.31 9.85
CA ALA A 70 2.71 -2.08 10.02
C ALA A 70 1.24 -2.39 10.27
N GLU A 71 0.64 -1.73 11.27
CA GLU A 71 -0.81 -1.77 11.51
C GLU A 71 -1.59 -1.16 10.33
N ASN A 72 -0.96 -0.22 9.62
CA ASN A 72 -1.55 0.51 8.52
C ASN A 72 -0.98 0.05 7.18
N VAL A 73 -1.88 -0.45 6.32
CA VAL A 73 -1.58 -0.84 4.93
C VAL A 73 -2.35 0.06 3.98
N ILE A 74 -1.63 0.68 3.04
CA ILE A 74 -2.19 1.55 2.02
C ILE A 74 -1.99 0.88 0.67
N VAL A 75 -3.08 0.60 -0.05
CA VAL A 75 -3.03 -0.03 -1.37
C VAL A 75 -3.42 0.98 -2.43
N SER A 76 -2.54 1.18 -3.42
CA SER A 76 -2.82 1.94 -4.62
C SER A 76 -3.15 1.00 -5.77
N ILE A 77 -4.23 1.32 -6.49
CA ILE A 77 -4.71 0.60 -7.66
C ILE A 77 -4.60 1.54 -8.87
N PRO A 78 -4.24 1.06 -10.08
CA PRO A 78 -4.10 1.90 -11.25
C PRO A 78 -5.38 2.69 -11.54
N ARG A 79 -5.21 3.99 -11.83
CA ARG A 79 -6.31 4.93 -12.10
C ARG A 79 -7.18 4.59 -13.31
N SER A 80 -6.72 3.70 -14.19
CA SER A 80 -7.49 3.23 -15.35
C SER A 80 -8.81 2.54 -14.97
N ASN A 81 -8.99 2.17 -13.70
CA ASN A 81 -10.17 1.45 -13.19
C ASN A 81 -11.12 2.29 -12.31
N ILE A 82 -11.06 3.63 -12.35
CA ILE A 82 -11.89 4.50 -11.50
C ILE A 82 -13.04 5.14 -12.30
N THR A 83 -14.26 5.01 -11.78
CA THR A 83 -15.43 5.79 -12.23
C THR A 83 -15.69 6.93 -11.24
N VAL A 84 -15.83 8.17 -11.72
CA VAL A 84 -16.18 9.32 -10.87
C VAL A 84 -17.67 9.24 -10.52
N GLN A 85 -17.99 9.24 -9.23
CA GLN A 85 -19.37 9.24 -8.74
C GLN A 85 -19.58 10.45 -7.82
N SER A 86 -20.56 11.29 -8.14
CA SER A 86 -20.99 12.40 -7.30
C SER A 86 -22.27 12.03 -6.56
N PHE A 87 -22.35 12.35 -5.27
CA PHE A 87 -23.60 12.27 -4.51
C PHE A 87 -23.87 13.60 -3.80
N LYS A 88 -25.15 13.92 -3.59
CA LYS A 88 -25.58 15.07 -2.80
C LYS A 88 -25.83 14.62 -1.38
N LEU A 89 -25.16 15.25 -0.41
CA LEU A 89 -25.51 15.12 1.00
C LEU A 89 -26.71 16.04 1.29
N PRO A 90 -27.82 15.54 1.84
CA PRO A 90 -28.92 16.38 2.28
C PRO A 90 -28.45 17.25 3.46
N SER A 91 -28.96 18.49 3.52
CA SER A 91 -28.72 19.34 4.70
C SER A 91 -29.33 18.68 5.95
N PRO A 92 -28.70 18.85 7.13
CA PRO A 92 -29.26 18.34 8.38
C PRO A 92 -30.66 18.91 8.60
N ASP A 93 -31.59 18.04 9.02
CA ASP A 93 -32.95 18.46 9.35
C ASP A 93 -32.93 19.34 10.61
N ARG A 94 -33.20 20.63 10.41
CA ARG A 94 -33.25 21.62 11.50
C ARG A 94 -34.47 21.45 12.42
N LYS A 95 -35.40 20.54 12.10
CA LYS A 95 -36.64 20.30 12.86
C LYS A 95 -36.61 19.04 13.73
N SER A 96 -35.53 18.27 13.72
CA SER A 96 -35.40 17.01 14.48
C SER A 96 -34.76 17.19 15.88
N VAL A 97 -34.94 18.36 16.52
CA VAL A 97 -34.58 18.60 17.93
C VAL A 97 -35.84 18.89 18.74
#